data_AF-A0A959MF95-F1
#
_entry.id   AF-A0A959MF95-F1
#
_cell.length_a   1.000
_cell.length_b   1.000
_cell.length_c   1.000
_cell.angle_alpha   90.00
_cell.angle_beta   90.00
_cell.angle_gamma   90.00
#
_symmetry.space_group_name_H-M   'P 1'
#
loop_
_entity.id
_entity.type
_entity.pdbx_description
1 polymer ?
#
loop_
_entity_poly.entity_id
_entity_poly.type
_entity_poly.pdbx_seq_one_letter_code
_entity_poly.pdbx_strand_id
1 'polypeptide(L)'
;MCVNTEQSGSHVPNYTVTGFEEHSDQIASALASLEGVEALSLSACVGASYNPTTNKICFKVPVFGDVCITSPIRIPVGGSLKACVTTCGRFIPTGVKGTVYLNDKAIWSGTIIGFC
;
A
#
# COMPACT_ATOMS: atom_id res chain seq x y z
N MET A 1 -3.04 -22.83 27.12
CA MET A 1 -2.42 -24.16 27.19
C MET A 1 -1.65 -24.31 25.89
N CYS A 2 -0.33 -24.27 25.96
CA CYS A 2 0.55 -24.33 24.80
C CYS A 2 0.82 -25.80 24.49
N VAL A 3 0.69 -26.22 23.23
CA VAL A 3 1.22 -27.51 22.80
C VAL A 3 2.47 -27.23 21.99
N ASN A 4 3.62 -27.52 22.61
CA ASN A 4 4.93 -27.58 21.97
C ASN A 4 4.99 -28.83 21.08
N THR A 5 5.45 -28.65 19.85
CA THR A 5 6.07 -29.72 19.08
C THR A 5 7.52 -29.32 18.84
N GLU A 6 8.44 -29.95 19.56
CA GLU A 6 9.88 -29.85 19.32
C GLU A 6 10.23 -30.66 18.06
N GLN A 7 10.72 -29.99 17.03
CA GLN A 7 11.42 -30.64 15.93
C GLN A 7 12.76 -29.91 15.72
N SER A 8 13.80 -30.54 16.27
CA SER A 8 15.22 -30.21 16.11
C SER A 8 15.62 -30.03 14.65
N GLY A 9 16.41 -28.99 14.38
CA GLY A 9 17.20 -28.86 13.15
C GLY A 9 17.19 -27.47 12.54
N SER A 10 17.87 -26.53 13.19
CA SER A 10 18.27 -25.25 12.60
C SER A 10 19.16 -25.52 11.38
N HIS A 11 18.57 -25.54 10.19
CA HIS A 11 19.29 -25.42 8.93
C HIS A 11 18.86 -24.09 8.31
N VAL A 12 19.46 -23.00 8.78
CA VAL A 12 19.52 -21.77 7.99
C VAL A 12 20.15 -22.15 6.64
N PRO A 13 19.47 -21.92 5.51
CA PRO A 13 19.99 -22.30 4.19
C PRO A 13 21.41 -21.79 4.00
N ASN A 14 22.31 -22.65 3.53
CA ASN A 14 23.69 -22.24 3.28
C ASN A 14 23.76 -21.43 1.97
N TYR A 15 23.63 -20.11 2.08
CA TYR A 15 23.67 -19.15 0.96
C TYR A 15 25.04 -19.03 0.28
N THR A 16 26.05 -19.80 0.70
CA THR A 16 27.35 -19.88 0.01
C THR A 16 27.38 -20.95 -1.09
N VAL A 17 26.39 -21.84 -1.12
CA VAL A 17 26.30 -22.96 -2.10
C VAL A 17 25.15 -22.76 -3.07
N THR A 18 24.02 -22.24 -2.58
CA THR A 18 22.94 -21.71 -3.40
C THR A 18 23.13 -20.20 -3.47
N GLY A 19 23.62 -19.67 -4.59
CA GLY A 19 23.54 -18.23 -4.85
C GLY A 19 22.09 -17.75 -4.69
N PHE A 20 21.88 -16.44 -4.54
CA PHE A 20 20.53 -15.88 -4.61
C PHE A 20 19.98 -16.22 -6.01
N GLU A 21 19.19 -17.28 -6.13
CA GLU A 21 18.44 -17.51 -7.35
C GLU A 21 17.60 -16.27 -7.56
N GLU A 22 17.92 -15.55 -8.63
CA GLU A 22 17.13 -14.43 -9.09
C GLU A 22 15.77 -15.02 -9.45
N HIS A 23 14.84 -14.97 -8.50
CA HIS A 23 13.44 -15.34 -8.72
C HIS A 23 12.78 -14.21 -9.53
N SER A 24 13.38 -13.93 -10.71
CA SER A 24 12.94 -12.97 -11.70
C SER A 24 11.55 -13.30 -12.20
N ASP A 25 11.08 -14.55 -12.07
CA ASP A 25 9.75 -14.97 -12.51
C ASP A 25 8.62 -14.34 -11.68
N GLN A 26 8.84 -14.00 -10.40
CA GLN A 26 7.83 -13.28 -9.61
C GLN A 26 7.83 -11.78 -9.88
N ILE A 27 8.97 -11.20 -10.27
CA ILE A 27 9.04 -9.81 -10.74
C ILE A 27 8.49 -9.72 -12.17
N ALA A 28 8.80 -10.70 -13.02
CA ALA A 28 8.29 -10.81 -14.37
C ALA A 28 6.79 -11.07 -14.38
N SER A 29 6.21 -11.81 -13.43
CA SER A 29 4.76 -11.97 -13.34
C SER A 29 4.05 -10.73 -12.78
N ALA A 30 4.72 -9.95 -11.92
CA ALA A 30 4.25 -8.62 -11.51
C ALA A 30 4.37 -7.59 -12.65
N LEU A 31 5.38 -7.70 -13.52
CA LEU A 31 5.59 -6.91 -14.74
C LEU A 31 4.75 -7.39 -15.93
N ALA A 32 4.36 -8.66 -16.00
CA ALA A 32 3.53 -9.22 -17.07
C ALA A 32 2.05 -8.93 -16.86
N SER A 33 1.63 -8.69 -15.61
CA SER A 33 0.32 -8.06 -15.33
C SER A 33 0.28 -6.56 -15.70
N LEU A 34 1.36 -6.01 -16.26
CA LEU A 34 1.41 -4.70 -16.91
C LEU A 34 1.26 -4.82 -18.44
N GLU A 35 0.66 -5.87 -19.00
CA GLU A 35 0.29 -5.88 -20.43
C GLU A 35 -0.87 -4.88 -20.69
N GLY A 36 -0.49 -3.61 -20.88
CA GLY A 36 -1.37 -2.45 -21.05
C GLY A 36 -0.73 -1.10 -20.72
N VAL A 37 0.60 -0.96 -20.82
CA VAL A 37 1.38 0.25 -20.47
C VAL A 37 1.18 1.38 -21.48
N GLU A 38 -0.03 1.93 -21.58
CA GLU A 38 -0.24 3.31 -22.09
C GLU A 38 -0.44 4.32 -20.95
N ALA A 39 -0.26 3.91 -19.70
CA ALA A 39 -0.33 4.79 -18.55
C ALA A 39 0.54 4.33 -17.39
N LEU A 40 1.33 5.23 -16.82
CA LEU A 40 2.03 5.04 -15.56
C LEU A 40 1.00 4.93 -14.41
N SER A 41 0.42 3.75 -14.24
CA SER A 41 -0.51 3.41 -13.17
C SER A 41 0.30 2.88 -11.97
N LEU A 42 0.61 3.78 -11.05
CA LEU A 42 1.28 3.49 -9.79
C LEU A 42 0.21 3.34 -8.72
N SER A 43 0.13 2.16 -8.11
CA SER A 43 -0.71 1.91 -6.95
C SER A 43 0.16 1.59 -5.72
N ALA A 44 -0.16 2.23 -4.59
CA ALA A 44 0.57 2.03 -3.34
C ALA A 44 -0.37 2.15 -2.14
N CYS A 45 -0.24 1.24 -1.17
CA CYS A 45 -0.95 1.32 0.10
C CYS A 45 0.02 1.68 1.22
N VAL A 46 -0.32 2.72 1.97
CA VAL A 46 0.50 3.27 3.03
C VAL A 46 -0.30 3.37 4.33
N GLY A 47 0.41 3.26 5.47
CA GLY A 47 -0.18 3.50 6.76
C GLY A 47 -0.63 4.96 6.88
N ALA A 48 -1.82 5.17 7.43
CA ALA A 48 -2.37 6.50 7.66
C ALA A 48 -2.54 6.76 9.16
N SER A 49 -2.34 8.01 9.57
CA SER A 49 -2.53 8.47 10.94
C SER A 49 -3.70 9.45 11.00
N TYR A 50 -4.53 9.35 12.03
CA TYR A 50 -5.68 10.24 12.22
C TYR A 50 -5.44 11.19 13.39
N ASN A 51 -5.63 12.48 13.13
CA ASN A 51 -5.60 13.52 14.15
C ASN A 51 -7.03 13.88 14.58
N PRO A 52 -7.46 13.50 15.80
CA PRO A 52 -8.83 13.75 16.27
C PRO A 52 -9.11 15.24 16.54
N THR A 53 -8.08 16.05 16.78
CA THR A 53 -8.23 17.50 17.03
C THR A 53 -8.55 18.26 15.76
N THR A 54 -7.93 17.88 14.63
CA THR A 54 -8.13 18.54 13.33
C THR A 54 -9.06 17.79 12.39
N ASN A 55 -9.50 16.57 12.76
CA ASN A 55 -10.28 15.65 11.92
C ASN A 55 -9.61 15.32 10.57
N LYS A 56 -8.27 15.29 10.54
CA LYS A 56 -7.49 15.00 9.33
C LYS A 56 -6.83 13.63 9.41
N ILE A 57 -6.84 12.94 8.28
CA ILE A 57 -6.11 11.69 8.05
C ILE A 57 -4.88 12.06 7.23
N CYS A 58 -3.69 11.87 7.79
CA CYS A 58 -2.42 12.15 7.15
C CYS A 58 -1.71 10.85 6.81
N PHE A 59 -1.14 10.77 5.62
CA PHE A 59 -0.39 9.60 5.14
C PHE A 59 0.74 10.04 4.20
N LYS A 60 1.81 9.24 4.16
CA LYS A 60 2.99 9.50 3.34
C LYS A 60 2.86 8.80 2.01
N VAL A 61 2.72 9.54 0.92
CA VAL A 61 2.73 9.00 -0.44
C VAL A 61 4.18 9.01 -0.96
N PRO A 62 4.70 7.90 -1.52
CA PRO A 62 6.10 7.81 -1.98
C PRO A 62 6.51 8.89 -2.99
N VAL A 63 5.58 9.39 -3.81
CA VAL A 63 5.83 10.39 -4.86
C VAL A 63 5.48 11.82 -4.42
N PHE A 64 4.45 11.98 -3.58
CA PHE A 64 3.87 13.29 -3.24
C PHE A 64 4.18 13.77 -1.82
N GLY A 65 4.85 12.95 -0.99
CA GLY A 65 5.16 13.28 0.39
C GLY A 65 3.96 13.13 1.32
N ASP A 66 3.94 13.90 2.41
CA ASP A 66 2.87 13.84 3.41
C ASP A 66 1.62 14.55 2.90
N VAL A 67 0.53 13.78 2.74
CA VAL A 67 -0.77 14.29 2.30
C VAL A 67 -1.77 14.11 3.44
N CYS A 68 -2.52 15.18 3.72
CA CYS A 68 -3.58 15.17 4.71
C CYS A 68 -4.94 15.45 4.06
N ILE A 69 -5.88 14.54 4.25
CA ILE A 69 -7.28 14.69 3.81
C ILE A 69 -8.18 14.86 5.02
N THR A 70 -9.25 15.64 4.88
CA THR A 70 -10.26 15.79 5.94
C THR A 70 -11.18 14.58 5.93
N SER A 71 -11.32 13.90 7.07
CA SER A 71 -12.22 12.76 7.17
C SER A 71 -13.67 13.22 7.28
N PRO A 72 -14.61 12.69 6.49
CA PRO A 72 -16.03 13.00 6.65
C PRO A 72 -16.62 12.41 7.93
N ILE A 73 -15.96 11.39 8.52
CA ILE A 73 -16.40 10.70 9.74
C ILE A 73 -15.30 10.76 10.81
N ARG A 74 -15.68 10.79 12.08
CA ARG A 74 -14.71 10.62 13.16
C ARG A 74 -14.32 9.16 13.28
N ILE A 75 -13.02 8.89 13.24
CA ILE A 75 -12.49 7.55 13.39
C ILE A 75 -12.31 7.27 14.89
N PRO A 76 -12.88 6.18 15.43
CA PRO A 76 -12.68 5.82 16.83
C PRO A 76 -11.21 5.50 17.10
N VAL A 77 -10.75 5.86 18.30
CA VAL A 77 -9.37 5.60 18.75
C VAL A 77 -9.09 4.09 18.70
N GLY A 78 -8.00 3.70 18.03
CA GLY A 78 -7.57 2.30 17.91
C GLY A 78 -7.90 1.58 16.59
N GLY A 79 -8.53 2.25 15.61
CA GLY A 79 -8.74 1.67 14.29
C GLY A 79 -7.47 1.64 13.42
N SER A 80 -7.21 0.52 12.73
CA SER A 80 -6.13 0.45 11.74
C SER A 80 -6.53 1.19 10.47
N LEU A 81 -5.77 2.24 10.13
CA LEU A 81 -6.01 3.07 8.95
C LEU A 81 -4.99 2.76 7.85
N LYS A 82 -5.49 2.44 6.67
CA LYS A 82 -4.69 2.19 5.46
C LYS A 82 -5.20 3.09 4.35
N ALA A 83 -4.32 3.86 3.73
CA ALA A 83 -4.66 4.66 2.56
C ALA A 83 -4.00 4.02 1.33
N CYS A 84 -4.80 3.62 0.36
CA CYS A 84 -4.30 3.15 -0.93
C CYS A 84 -4.51 4.26 -1.95
N VAL A 85 -3.46 4.58 -2.71
CA VAL A 85 -3.49 5.60 -3.76
C VAL A 85 -3.18 4.95 -5.10
N THR A 86 -3.82 5.44 -6.15
CA THR A 86 -3.62 5.00 -7.52
C THR A 86 -3.55 6.23 -8.42
N THR A 87 -2.49 6.36 -9.20
CA THR A 87 -2.41 7.42 -10.23
C THR A 87 -3.41 7.12 -11.34
N CYS A 88 -4.03 8.17 -11.86
CA CYS A 88 -4.93 8.09 -13.01
C CYS A 88 -4.36 8.92 -14.15
N GLY A 89 -4.57 8.47 -15.38
CA GLY A 89 -4.10 9.14 -16.58
C GLY A 89 -4.00 8.14 -17.71
N ARG A 90 -3.85 8.67 -18.94
CA ARG A 90 -3.33 7.90 -20.06
C ARG A 90 -1.81 8.06 -20.02
N PHE A 91 -1.23 8.84 -20.91
CA PHE A 91 0.22 8.95 -21.02
C PHE A 91 0.94 9.65 -19.84
N ILE A 92 0.30 10.67 -19.24
CA ILE A 92 0.84 11.40 -18.08
C ILE A 92 -0.20 11.31 -16.95
N PRO A 93 0.20 11.00 -15.69
CA PRO A 93 -0.72 10.98 -14.57
C PRO A 93 -1.36 12.37 -14.39
N THR A 94 -2.65 12.48 -14.71
CA THR A 94 -3.44 13.72 -14.59
C THR A 94 -3.96 13.92 -13.18
N GLY A 95 -3.94 12.87 -12.37
CA GLY A 95 -4.36 12.93 -10.99
C GLY A 95 -4.04 11.67 -10.19
N VAL A 96 -4.44 11.71 -8.93
CA VAL A 96 -4.27 10.62 -7.97
C VAL A 96 -5.63 10.39 -7.30
N LYS A 97 -6.16 9.18 -7.47
CA LYS A 97 -7.27 8.67 -6.68
C LYS A 97 -6.74 7.99 -5.43
N GLY A 98 -7.49 8.11 -4.34
CA GLY A 98 -7.17 7.45 -3.09
C GLY A 98 -8.40 6.84 -2.46
N THR A 99 -8.20 5.74 -1.77
CA THR A 99 -9.20 5.07 -0.96
C THR A 99 -8.64 4.84 0.44
N VAL A 100 -9.38 5.28 1.44
CA VAL A 100 -9.04 5.06 2.85
C VAL A 100 -9.85 3.89 3.37
N TYR A 101 -9.13 2.98 4.00
CA TYR A 101 -9.65 1.79 4.66
C TYR A 101 -9.48 1.94 6.17
N LEU A 102 -10.53 1.62 6.91
CA LEU A 102 -10.54 1.50 8.36
C LEU A 102 -10.86 0.04 8.69
N ASN A 103 -9.93 -0.68 9.31
CA ASN A 103 -10.05 -2.13 9.56
C ASN A 103 -10.44 -2.90 8.29
N ASP A 104 -9.71 -2.62 7.18
CA ASP A 104 -9.93 -3.17 5.83
C ASP A 104 -11.28 -2.84 5.17
N LYS A 105 -12.12 -2.00 5.79
CA LYS A 105 -13.35 -1.48 5.18
C LYS A 105 -13.12 -0.10 4.58
N ALA A 106 -13.42 0.07 3.28
CA ALA A 106 -13.36 1.38 2.63
C ALA A 106 -14.36 2.35 3.29
N ILE A 107 -13.87 3.47 3.80
CA ILE A 107 -14.66 4.54 4.43
C ILE A 107 -14.76 5.79 3.57
N TRP A 108 -13.80 5.99 2.67
CA TRP A 108 -13.75 7.12 1.77
C TRP A 108 -12.99 6.72 0.50
N SER A 109 -13.48 7.19 -0.64
CA SER A 109 -12.77 7.07 -1.93
C SER A 109 -12.99 8.35 -2.71
N GLY A 110 -11.93 8.87 -3.31
CA GLY A 110 -12.00 10.11 -4.07
C GLY A 110 -10.69 10.51 -4.70
N THR A 111 -10.74 11.55 -5.50
CA THR A 111 -9.55 12.16 -6.10
C THR A 111 -8.88 13.06 -5.06
N ILE A 112 -7.61 12.79 -4.77
CA ILE A 112 -6.80 13.56 -3.82
C ILE A 112 -6.18 14.77 -4.53
N ILE A 113 -5.61 14.54 -5.71
CA ILE A 113 -4.89 15.56 -6.49
C ILE A 113 -5.28 15.41 -7.96
N GLY A 114 -5.45 16.54 -8.65
CA GLY A 114 -5.67 16.57 -10.09
C GLY A 114 -7.06 16.11 -10.50
N PHE A 115 -7.17 15.59 -11.73
CA PHE A 115 -8.43 15.08 -12.29
C PHE A 115 -8.29 13.63 -12.73
N CYS A 116 -9.25 12.86 -12.24
CA CYS A 116 -9.53 11.46 -12.49
C CYS A 116 -11.06 11.35 -12.55
#